data_AF-A0A3S4FNR8-F1
#
_entry.id   AF-A0A3S4FNR8-F1
#
_cell.length_a   1.000
_cell.length_b   1.000
_cell.length_c   1.000
_cell.angle_alpha   90.00
_cell.angle_beta   90.00
_cell.angle_gamma   90.00
#
_symmetry.space_group_name_H-M   'P 1'
#
loop_
_entity.id
_entity.type
_entity.pdbx_description
1 polymer ?
#
loop_
_entity_poly.entity_id
_entity_poly.type
_entity_poly.pdbx_seq_one_letter_code
_entity_poly.pdbx_strand_id
1 'polypeptide(L)'
;MPELAQIGDDTADGLSHASDTFPLSHFDALRADFSLARLRHYTGTPVEHFQQFVLFTNYTRYVDEFVRWACSEIADPDSPYQALSCAGGIYITADTRRRNRPCPIWRGRTTRCRPTT
;
A
#
# COMPACT_ATOMS: atom_id res chain seq x y z
N MET A 1 23.87 8.56 9.86
CA MET A 1 23.04 9.33 8.91
C MET A 1 23.69 9.18 7.55
N PRO A 2 22.96 8.79 6.50
CA PRO A 2 23.50 8.73 5.14
C PRO A 2 23.96 10.11 4.69
N GLU A 3 25.05 10.20 3.93
CA GLU A 3 25.51 11.46 3.36
C GLU A 3 24.61 11.82 2.17
N LEU A 4 23.72 12.81 2.35
CA LEU A 4 22.71 13.19 1.35
C LEU A 4 23.31 13.61 0.00
N ALA A 5 24.56 14.09 0.00
CA ALA A 5 25.29 14.49 -1.21
C ALA A 5 25.63 13.29 -2.13
N GLN A 6 25.62 12.06 -1.60
CA GLN A 6 25.91 10.85 -2.36
C GLN A 6 24.64 10.18 -2.93
N ILE A 7 23.45 10.70 -2.63
CA ILE A 7 22.17 10.10 -3.02
C ILE A 7 21.57 10.89 -4.19
N GLY A 8 22.13 10.70 -5.38
CA GLY A 8 21.66 11.33 -6.63
C GLY A 8 20.67 10.46 -7.40
N ASP A 9 19.78 11.07 -8.16
CA ASP A 9 18.89 10.44 -9.16
C ASP A 9 19.22 10.87 -10.59
N ASP A 10 20.47 11.28 -10.83
CA ASP A 10 20.97 11.77 -12.12
C ASP A 10 20.67 10.84 -13.30
N THR A 11 20.62 9.52 -13.06
CA THR A 11 20.25 8.52 -14.09
C THR A 11 18.75 8.53 -14.40
N ALA A 12 17.89 8.72 -13.40
CA ALA A 12 16.45 8.84 -13.59
C ALA A 12 16.06 10.21 -14.18
N ASP A 13 16.81 11.26 -13.85
CA ASP A 13 16.64 12.61 -14.39
C ASP A 13 17.18 12.75 -15.83
N GLY A 14 17.89 11.74 -16.34
CA GLY A 14 18.46 11.76 -17.68
C GLY A 14 19.70 12.66 -17.81
N LEU A 15 20.32 13.03 -16.70
CA LEU A 15 21.55 13.82 -16.63
C LEU A 15 22.81 12.97 -16.83
N SER A 16 22.66 11.64 -16.77
CA SER A 16 23.73 10.69 -17.09
C SER A 16 24.09 10.76 -18.58
N HIS A 17 25.32 11.17 -18.88
CA HIS A 17 25.83 11.24 -20.24
C HIS A 17 26.20 9.85 -20.76
N ALA A 18 26.08 9.66 -22.08
CA ALA A 18 26.53 8.45 -22.73
C ALA A 18 28.05 8.26 -22.57
N SER A 19 28.46 7.20 -21.87
CA SER A 19 29.87 6.83 -21.66
C SER A 19 30.08 5.34 -21.91
N ASP A 20 31.32 4.86 -21.98
CA ASP A 20 31.58 3.42 -22.17
C ASP A 20 31.02 2.54 -21.03
N THR A 21 30.73 3.12 -19.86
CA THR A 21 30.07 2.45 -18.73
C THR A 21 28.74 3.12 -18.41
N PHE A 22 27.65 2.38 -18.59
CA PHE A 22 26.30 2.86 -18.27
C PHE A 22 25.75 2.21 -17.00
N PRO A 23 24.96 2.94 -16.21
CA PRO A 23 24.24 2.38 -15.08
C PRO A 23 23.22 1.33 -15.54
N LEU A 24 23.17 0.19 -14.82
CA LEU A 24 22.25 -0.92 -15.13
C LEU A 24 20.81 -0.62 -14.73
N SER A 25 20.61 0.20 -13.70
CA SER A 25 19.33 0.56 -13.11
C SER A 25 19.20 2.07 -12.95
N HIS A 26 17.96 2.54 -12.85
CA HIS A 26 17.68 3.97 -12.61
C HIS A 26 18.17 4.47 -11.24
N PHE A 27 18.17 3.60 -10.24
CA PHE A 27 18.55 3.91 -8.87
C PHE A 27 19.65 2.98 -8.39
N ASP A 28 20.55 3.51 -7.58
CA ASP A 28 21.55 2.76 -6.84
C ASP A 28 20.98 2.21 -5.52
N ALA A 29 21.77 1.39 -4.82
CA ALA A 29 21.35 0.78 -3.56
C ALA A 29 21.05 1.84 -2.48
N LEU A 30 21.86 2.90 -2.40
CA LEU A 30 21.70 3.94 -1.38
C LEU A 30 20.41 4.74 -1.57
N ARG A 31 20.07 5.10 -2.83
CA ARG A 31 18.81 5.79 -3.15
C ARG A 31 17.61 4.88 -2.93
N ALA A 32 17.71 3.60 -3.27
CA ALA A 32 16.64 2.64 -3.03
C ALA A 32 16.35 2.50 -1.53
N ASP A 33 17.35 2.23 -0.70
CA ASP A 33 17.20 2.06 0.76
C ASP A 33 16.64 3.33 1.43
N PHE A 34 17.13 4.50 1.00
CA PHE A 34 16.64 5.77 1.50
C PHE A 34 15.15 5.99 1.16
N SER A 35 14.74 5.63 -0.05
CA SER A 35 13.36 5.75 -0.50
C SER A 35 12.44 4.76 0.21
N LEU A 36 12.89 3.52 0.44
CA LEU A 36 12.14 2.51 1.20
C LEU A 36 11.89 2.94 2.64
N ALA A 37 12.89 3.53 3.30
CA ALA A 37 12.74 4.07 4.65
C ALA A 37 11.70 5.21 4.69
N ARG A 38 11.70 6.08 3.68
CA ARG A 38 10.73 7.17 3.55
C ARG A 38 9.32 6.68 3.24
N LEU A 39 9.17 5.69 2.35
CA LEU A 39 7.87 5.09 2.06
C LEU A 39 7.24 4.56 3.33
N ARG A 40 7.96 3.74 4.10
CA ARG A 40 7.47 3.22 5.38
C ARG A 40 7.07 4.33 6.35
N HIS A 41 7.86 5.40 6.44
CA HIS A 41 7.59 6.53 7.33
C HIS A 41 6.32 7.30 6.93
N TYR A 42 6.15 7.64 5.65
CA TYR A 42 5.05 8.48 5.19
C TYR A 42 3.74 7.72 5.02
N THR A 43 3.78 6.47 4.57
CA THR A 43 2.56 5.67 4.37
C THR A 43 2.16 4.90 5.62
N GLY A 44 3.08 4.71 6.57
CA GLY A 44 2.82 3.91 7.76
C GLY A 44 2.52 2.45 7.44
N THR A 45 2.99 1.95 6.30
CA THR A 45 2.82 0.56 5.83
C THR A 45 4.17 -0.09 5.55
N PRO A 46 4.28 -1.42 5.71
CA PRO A 46 5.44 -2.17 5.21
C PRO A 46 5.61 -1.97 3.69
N VAL A 47 6.85 -1.88 3.22
CA VAL A 47 7.15 -1.64 1.79
C VAL A 47 6.80 -2.85 0.94
N GLU A 48 6.80 -4.04 1.55
CA GLU A 48 6.49 -5.33 0.95
C GLU A 48 5.00 -5.44 0.55
N HIS A 49 4.15 -4.57 1.09
CA HIS A 49 2.72 -4.55 0.78
C HIS A 49 2.36 -3.65 -0.41
N PHE A 50 3.30 -2.89 -0.96
CA PHE A 50 3.05 -2.06 -2.14
C PHE A 50 2.75 -2.93 -3.36
N GLN A 51 1.73 -2.54 -4.11
CA GLN A 51 1.33 -3.20 -5.35
C GLN A 51 1.88 -2.44 -6.57
N GLN A 52 1.99 -3.12 -7.70
CA GLN A 52 2.47 -2.54 -8.96
C GLN A 52 1.53 -1.45 -9.51
N PHE A 53 0.25 -1.49 -9.15
CA PHE A 53 -0.75 -0.51 -9.56
C PHE A 53 -1.05 0.44 -8.38
N VAL A 54 -0.75 1.72 -8.57
CA VAL A 54 -0.89 2.76 -7.53
C VAL A 54 -1.94 3.77 -7.93
N LEU A 55 -2.86 4.08 -7.02
CA LEU A 55 -3.87 5.12 -7.17
C LEU A 55 -3.58 6.25 -6.18
N PHE A 56 -3.48 7.47 -6.68
CA PHE A 56 -3.36 8.67 -5.85
C PHE A 56 -4.71 9.36 -5.72
N THR A 57 -5.07 9.73 -4.49
CA THR A 57 -6.33 10.41 -4.19
C THR A 57 -6.04 11.62 -3.31
N ASN A 58 -6.59 12.77 -3.66
CA ASN A 58 -6.43 14.01 -2.88
C ASN A 58 -7.54 14.20 -1.83
N TYR A 59 -8.46 13.24 -1.69
CA TYR A 59 -9.63 13.38 -0.85
C TYR A 59 -9.92 12.11 -0.05
N THR A 60 -10.08 12.25 1.27
CA THR A 60 -10.14 11.11 2.20
C THR A 60 -11.31 10.17 1.94
N ARG A 61 -12.41 10.67 1.34
CA ARG A 61 -13.59 9.85 1.03
C ARG A 61 -13.28 8.68 0.09
N TYR A 62 -12.31 8.83 -0.81
CA TYR A 62 -11.91 7.74 -1.69
C TYR A 62 -11.26 6.59 -0.91
N VAL A 63 -10.54 6.90 0.18
CA VAL A 63 -9.95 5.87 1.04
C VAL A 63 -11.04 5.08 1.75
N ASP A 64 -12.06 5.75 2.29
CA ASP A 64 -13.17 5.07 2.96
C ASP A 64 -13.91 4.11 2.02
N GLU A 65 -14.19 4.57 0.80
CA GLU A 65 -14.88 3.77 -0.21
C GLU A 65 -14.01 2.62 -0.72
N PHE A 66 -12.71 2.86 -0.90
CA PHE A 66 -11.75 1.82 -1.27
C PHE A 66 -11.68 0.72 -0.21
N VAL A 67 -11.58 1.10 1.07
CA VAL A 67 -11.53 0.14 2.16
C VAL A 67 -12.81 -0.68 2.22
N ARG A 68 -13.99 -0.05 2.04
CA ARG A 68 -15.29 -0.73 1.97
C ARG A 68 -15.34 -1.73 0.82
N TRP A 69 -14.91 -1.34 -0.37
CA TRP A 69 -14.87 -2.20 -1.56
C TRP A 69 -13.89 -3.37 -1.38
N ALA A 70 -12.64 -3.10 -0.99
CA ALA A 70 -11.62 -4.13 -0.80
C ALA A 70 -12.03 -5.17 0.26
N CYS A 71 -12.71 -4.72 1.30
CA CYS A 71 -13.30 -5.57 2.32
C CYS A 71 -14.44 -6.48 1.82
N SER A 72 -15.16 -6.06 0.77
CA SER A 72 -16.15 -6.86 0.06
C SER A 72 -15.47 -7.89 -0.82
N GLU A 73 -14.44 -7.49 -1.57
CA GLU A 73 -13.66 -8.38 -2.43
C GLU A 73 -12.98 -9.49 -1.62
N ILE A 74 -12.36 -9.17 -0.49
CA ILE A 74 -11.73 -10.17 0.40
C ILE A 74 -12.76 -11.15 1.00
N ALA A 75 -14.05 -10.77 1.03
CA ALA A 75 -15.11 -11.65 1.48
C ALA A 75 -15.53 -12.66 0.40
N ASP A 76 -15.30 -12.33 -0.86
CA ASP A 76 -15.71 -13.11 -2.01
C ASP A 76 -14.66 -14.21 -2.29
N PRO A 77 -15.01 -15.50 -2.21
CA PRO A 77 -14.10 -16.60 -2.52
C PRO A 77 -13.62 -16.61 -3.98
N ASP A 78 -14.36 -16.00 -4.90
CA ASP A 78 -14.04 -15.96 -6.33
C ASP A 78 -13.15 -14.76 -6.69
N SER A 79 -12.92 -13.83 -5.75
CA SER A 79 -12.06 -12.66 -5.96
C SER A 79 -10.58 -12.99 -5.74
N PRO A 80 -9.66 -12.41 -6.54
CA PRO A 80 -8.21 -12.62 -6.35
C PRO A 80 -7.66 -11.91 -5.10
N TYR A 81 -8.41 -10.99 -4.49
CA TYR A 81 -7.93 -10.18 -3.37
C TYR A 81 -8.05 -10.92 -2.03
N GLN A 82 -6.92 -11.22 -1.40
CA GLN A 82 -6.91 -12.03 -0.17
C GLN A 82 -6.73 -11.22 1.12
N ALA A 83 -6.09 -10.04 1.02
CA ALA A 83 -5.74 -9.24 2.17
C ALA A 83 -5.69 -7.74 1.86
N LEU A 84 -5.85 -6.92 2.90
CA LEU A 84 -5.72 -5.47 2.87
C LEU A 84 -4.79 -5.01 3.99
N SER A 85 -3.69 -4.36 3.60
CA SER A 85 -2.78 -3.67 4.52
C SER A 85 -3.21 -2.21 4.65
N CYS A 86 -3.52 -1.77 5.87
CA CYS A 86 -3.87 -0.38 6.15
C CYS A 86 -2.72 0.36 6.83
N ALA A 87 -2.69 1.68 6.65
CA ALA A 87 -1.80 2.57 7.39
C ALA A 87 -2.02 2.39 8.90
N GLY A 88 -0.93 2.37 9.66
CA GLY A 88 -0.97 2.11 11.11
C GLY A 88 -0.85 0.64 11.50
N GLY A 89 -0.46 -0.23 10.56
CA GLY A 89 -0.08 -1.63 10.84
C GLY A 89 -1.26 -2.61 10.96
N ILE A 90 -2.46 -2.21 10.53
CA ILE A 90 -3.63 -3.09 10.51
C ILE A 90 -3.56 -3.97 9.25
N TYR A 91 -3.69 -5.28 9.43
CA TYR A 91 -3.72 -6.25 8.34
C TYR A 91 -5.04 -7.04 8.39
N ILE A 92 -5.82 -6.94 7.31
CA ILE A 92 -7.16 -7.51 7.19
C ILE A 92 -7.11 -8.68 6.22
N THR A 93 -7.63 -9.83 6.65
CA THR A 93 -7.76 -11.06 5.83
C THR A 93 -9.19 -11.60 5.98
N ALA A 94 -9.55 -12.60 5.17
CA ALA A 94 -10.82 -13.30 5.31
C ALA A 94 -11.02 -13.91 6.72
N ASP A 95 -9.95 -14.36 7.39
CA ASP A 95 -10.00 -14.92 8.74
C ASP A 95 -10.19 -13.85 9.84
N THR A 96 -9.76 -12.61 9.59
CA THR A 96 -9.95 -11.50 10.54
C THR A 96 -11.44 -11.27 10.85
N ARG A 97 -12.36 -11.68 9.96
CA ARG A 97 -13.81 -11.71 10.25
C ARG A 97 -14.23 -12.82 11.20
N ARG A 98 -13.55 -13.97 11.20
CA ARG A 98 -13.91 -15.18 11.98
C ARG A 98 -13.46 -15.09 13.43
N ARG A 99 -12.32 -14.44 13.70
CA ARG A 99 -11.86 -14.19 15.07
C ARG A 99 -12.69 -13.03 15.62
N ASN A 100 -13.35 -13.23 16.77
CA ASN A 100 -14.35 -12.36 17.42
C ASN A 100 -13.83 -10.96 17.87
N ARG A 101 -12.97 -10.30 17.08
CA ARG A 101 -12.60 -8.90 17.15
C ARG A 101 -13.24 -8.20 15.95
N PRO A 102 -14.36 -7.50 16.13
CA PRO A 102 -14.93 -6.69 15.06
C PRO A 102 -13.87 -5.70 14.61
N CYS A 103 -13.43 -5.82 13.36
CA CYS A 103 -12.55 -4.80 12.78
C CYS A 103 -13.34 -3.47 12.84
N PRO A 104 -12.76 -2.40 13.41
CA PRO A 104 -13.50 -1.16 13.75
C PRO A 104 -14.18 -0.52 12.53
N ILE A 105 -13.66 -0.83 11.34
CA ILE A 105 -14.17 -0.40 10.03
C ILE A 105 -15.54 -1.01 9.72
N TRP A 106 -15.87 -2.16 10.32
CA TRP A 106 -17.13 -2.88 10.12
C TRP A 106 -18.22 -2.52 11.13
N ARG A 107 -17.94 -1.66 12.13
CA ARG A 107 -18.90 -1.33 13.20
C ARG A 107 -20.08 -0.46 12.75
N GLY A 108 -20.11 -0.01 11.50
CA GLY A 108 -21.01 1.04 11.03
C GLY A 108 -22.28 0.62 10.27
N ARG A 109 -22.57 -0.67 10.04
CA ARG A 109 -23.78 -1.02 9.26
C ARG A 109 -24.31 -2.45 9.47
N THR A 110 -24.67 -2.80 10.72
CA THR A 110 -25.64 -3.87 10.98
C THR A 110 -27.05 -3.30 10.80
N THR A 111 -27.46 -3.05 9.56
CA THR A 111 -28.88 -2.82 9.24
C THR A 111 -29.46 -4.04 8.54
N ARG A 112 -29.94 -4.95 9.39
CA ARG A 112 -31.27 -5.57 9.30
C ARG A 112 -31.54 -6.44 8.06
N CYS A 113 -31.02 -7.67 8.06
CA CYS A 113 -31.70 -8.76 7.38
C CYS A 113 -33.07 -8.96 8.05
N ARG A 114 -34.16 -8.58 7.38
CA ARG A 114 -35.50 -9.03 7.77
C ARG A 114 -35.67 -10.48 7.31
N PRO A 115 -36.20 -11.39 8.15
CA PRO A 115 -36.76 -12.63 7.66
C PRO A 115 -38.17 -12.32 7.13
N THR A 116 -38.49 -12.76 5.92
CA THR A 116 -39.88 -12.91 5.50
C THR A 116 -40.02 -14.24 4.80
N THR A 117 -40.67 -15.16 5.53
CA THR A 117 -41.62 -16.15 5.02
C THR A 117 -42.67 -15.47 4.14
#